data_AF-A0A7C9E320-F1
#
_entry.id   AF-A0A7C9E320-F1
#
_cell.length_a   1.000
_cell.length_b   1.000
_cell.length_c   1.000
_cell.angle_alpha   90.00
_cell.angle_beta   90.00
_cell.angle_gamma   90.00
#
_symmetry.space_group_name_H-M   'P 1'
#
loop_
_entity.id
_entity.type
_entity.pdbx_description
1 polymer ?
#
loop_
_entity_poly.entity_id
_entity_poly.type
_entity_poly.pdbx_seq_one_letter_code
_entity_poly.pdbx_strand_id
1 'polypeptide(L)'
;GRRIMKKALPANAKISKEAKETVQECVSEFISFITGEASDKCQREKRKTINGDDLLWAMTTLGFEEYVEPLKVYLHRFRELEGDRTGLPVQGSGGGVNSGAGGGVYGNSVGAGGNNGVVG
;
A
#
# COMPACT_ATOMS: atom_id res chain seq x y z
N GLY A 1 -18.06 -17.92 -9.14
CA GLY A 1 -17.70 -19.26 -9.63
C GLY A 1 -18.07 -19.56 -11.09
N ARG A 2 -19.38 -19.63 -11.44
CA ARG A 2 -19.89 -20.28 -12.67
C ARG A 2 -19.16 -19.95 -13.99
N ARG A 3 -18.88 -18.67 -14.27
CA ARG A 3 -18.22 -18.25 -15.53
C ARG A 3 -16.80 -18.80 -15.66
N ILE A 4 -16.04 -18.84 -14.57
CA ILE A 4 -14.66 -19.36 -14.53
C ILE A 4 -14.69 -20.87 -14.72
N MET A 5 -15.54 -21.57 -13.96
CA MET A 5 -15.71 -23.03 -14.10
C MET A 5 -16.12 -23.42 -15.52
N LYS A 6 -16.94 -22.61 -16.20
CA LYS A 6 -17.38 -22.86 -17.58
C LYS A 6 -16.27 -22.75 -18.61
N LYS A 7 -15.34 -21.81 -18.43
CA LYS A 7 -14.19 -21.61 -19.34
C LYS A 7 -13.20 -22.77 -19.30
N ALA A 8 -13.15 -23.49 -18.17
CA ALA A 8 -12.32 -24.68 -18.00
C ALA A 8 -12.94 -25.97 -18.57
N LEU A 9 -14.13 -25.90 -19.17
CA LEU A 9 -14.88 -27.06 -19.66
C LEU A 9 -15.24 -26.92 -21.15
N PRO A 10 -15.49 -28.03 -21.86
CA PRO A 10 -16.06 -28.01 -23.20
C PRO A 10 -17.37 -27.21 -23.27
N ALA A 11 -17.64 -26.59 -24.44
CA ALA A 11 -18.74 -25.65 -24.62
C ALA A 11 -20.13 -26.21 -24.22
N ASN A 12 -20.36 -27.50 -24.49
CA ASN A 12 -21.61 -28.20 -24.23
C ASN A 12 -21.70 -28.87 -22.85
N ALA A 13 -20.66 -28.80 -22.02
CA ALA A 13 -20.67 -29.43 -20.70
C ALA A 13 -21.82 -28.88 -19.84
N LYS A 14 -22.23 -29.59 -18.78
CA LYS A 14 -23.15 -29.07 -17.77
C LYS A 14 -22.44 -29.05 -16.42
N ILE A 15 -22.78 -28.09 -15.56
CA ILE A 15 -22.25 -28.00 -14.20
C ILE A 15 -23.45 -28.10 -13.28
N SER A 16 -23.46 -29.09 -12.37
CA SER A 16 -24.52 -29.28 -11.40
C SER A 16 -24.62 -28.09 -10.42
N LYS A 17 -25.65 -28.05 -9.57
CA LYS A 17 -25.78 -26.98 -8.57
C LYS A 17 -24.74 -27.18 -7.47
N GLU A 18 -24.62 -28.42 -7.00
CA GLU A 18 -23.74 -28.87 -5.93
C GLU A 18 -22.28 -28.56 -6.27
N ALA A 19 -21.83 -28.85 -7.49
CA ALA A 19 -20.47 -28.54 -7.92
C ALA A 19 -20.18 -27.02 -7.92
N LYS A 20 -21.18 -26.17 -8.17
CA LYS A 20 -20.98 -24.71 -8.08
C LYS A 20 -20.84 -24.27 -6.63
N GLU A 21 -21.63 -24.85 -5.73
CA GLU A 21 -21.61 -24.54 -4.29
C GLU A 21 -20.26 -24.96 -3.68
N THR A 22 -19.82 -26.20 -3.94
CA THR A 22 -18.51 -26.67 -3.49
C THR A 22 -17.38 -25.78 -3.99
N VAL A 23 -17.39 -25.35 -5.27
CA VAL A 23 -16.34 -24.44 -5.76
C VAL A 23 -16.43 -23.05 -5.13
N GLN A 24 -17.61 -22.57 -4.71
CA GLN A 24 -17.70 -21.32 -3.96
C GLN A 24 -17.11 -21.46 -2.54
N GLU A 25 -17.35 -22.58 -1.88
CA GLU A 25 -16.73 -22.89 -0.59
C GLU A 25 -15.21 -22.99 -0.74
N CYS A 26 -14.72 -23.75 -1.71
CA CYS A 26 -13.28 -23.88 -1.96
C CYS A 26 -12.61 -22.54 -2.30
N VAL A 27 -13.26 -21.64 -3.04
CA VAL A 27 -12.69 -20.33 -3.35
C VAL A 27 -12.61 -19.44 -2.10
N SER A 28 -13.61 -19.55 -1.21
CA SER A 28 -13.62 -18.81 0.05
C SER A 28 -12.52 -19.30 0.99
N GLU A 29 -12.34 -20.61 1.05
CA GLU A 29 -11.25 -21.24 1.79
C GLU A 29 -9.88 -20.89 1.18
N PHE A 30 -9.74 -20.91 -0.14
CA PHE A 30 -8.50 -20.50 -0.81
C PHE A 30 -8.09 -19.07 -0.45
N ILE A 31 -9.02 -18.11 -0.49
CA ILE A 31 -8.74 -16.72 -0.09
C ILE A 31 -8.26 -16.67 1.37
N SER A 32 -8.96 -17.38 2.26
CA SER A 32 -8.64 -17.42 3.68
C SER A 32 -7.28 -18.06 3.94
N PHE A 33 -6.96 -19.13 3.22
CA PHE A 33 -5.72 -19.87 3.33
C PHE A 33 -4.51 -19.03 2.91
N ILE A 34 -4.56 -18.43 1.71
CA ILE A 34 -3.47 -17.55 1.24
C ILE A 34 -3.30 -16.34 2.16
N THR A 35 -4.42 -15.71 2.54
CA THR A 35 -4.36 -14.49 3.37
C THR A 35 -3.88 -14.80 4.79
N GLY A 36 -4.22 -15.98 5.32
CA GLY A 36 -3.71 -16.48 6.60
C GLY A 36 -2.19 -16.62 6.59
N GLU A 37 -1.64 -17.31 5.60
CA GLU A 37 -0.18 -17.52 5.48
C GLU A 37 0.58 -16.19 5.27
N ALA A 38 0.02 -15.27 4.45
CA ALA A 38 0.58 -13.94 4.28
C ALA A 38 0.51 -13.09 5.56
N SER A 39 -0.59 -13.20 6.31
CA SER A 39 -0.76 -12.56 7.62
C SER A 39 0.31 -13.04 8.60
N ASP A 40 0.55 -14.35 8.67
CA ASP A 40 1.53 -14.94 9.58
C ASP A 40 2.94 -14.42 9.27
N LYS A 41 3.34 -14.34 8.00
CA LYS A 41 4.61 -13.69 7.62
C LYS A 41 4.66 -12.23 8.05
N CYS A 42 3.62 -11.45 7.72
CA CYS A 42 3.54 -10.04 8.08
C CYS A 42 3.73 -9.82 9.59
N GLN A 43 3.07 -10.66 10.40
CA GLN A 43 3.14 -10.60 11.86
C GLN A 43 4.52 -11.02 12.39
N ARG A 44 5.14 -12.08 11.84
CA ARG A 44 6.53 -12.47 12.18
C ARG A 44 7.51 -11.33 11.92
N GLU A 45 7.28 -10.55 10.87
CA GLU A 45 8.06 -9.34 10.54
C GLU A 45 7.65 -8.09 11.34
N LYS A 46 6.81 -8.24 12.38
CA LYS A 46 6.34 -7.16 13.26
C LYS A 46 5.57 -6.05 12.54
N ARG A 47 4.96 -6.36 11.39
CA ARG A 47 4.09 -5.44 10.65
C ARG A 47 2.63 -5.72 10.97
N LYS A 48 1.80 -4.66 10.91
CA LYS A 48 0.34 -4.73 11.10
C LYS A 48 -0.44 -4.72 9.78
N THR A 49 0.24 -4.46 8.67
CA THR A 49 -0.36 -4.30 7.36
C THR A 49 0.30 -5.27 6.39
N ILE A 50 -0.50 -6.19 5.86
CA ILE A 50 -0.12 -7.12 4.81
C ILE A 50 0.09 -6.31 3.52
N ASN A 51 1.19 -6.57 2.81
CA ASN A 51 1.46 -5.95 1.52
C ASN A 51 1.50 -6.99 0.38
N GLY A 52 1.71 -6.53 -0.85
CA GLY A 52 1.77 -7.41 -2.03
C GLY A 52 2.90 -8.44 -1.97
N ASP A 53 4.02 -8.12 -1.34
CA ASP A 53 5.18 -9.02 -1.24
C ASP A 53 4.92 -10.19 -0.28
N ASP A 54 4.10 -9.97 0.76
CA ASP A 54 3.62 -11.05 1.64
C ASP A 54 2.76 -12.06 0.89
N LEU A 55 1.88 -11.58 0.00
CA LEU A 55 1.05 -12.45 -0.84
C LEU A 55 1.90 -13.25 -1.83
N LEU A 56 2.91 -12.62 -2.46
CA LEU A 56 3.82 -13.33 -3.37
C LEU A 56 4.63 -14.42 -2.63
N TRP A 57 5.07 -14.14 -1.41
CA TRP A 57 5.73 -15.14 -0.57
C TRP A 57 4.79 -16.28 -0.19
N ALA A 58 3.55 -15.98 0.22
CA ALA A 58 2.56 -16.99 0.58
C ALA A 58 2.23 -17.91 -0.61
N MET A 59 2.05 -17.35 -1.81
CA MET A 59 1.84 -18.13 -3.04
C MET A 59 2.99 -19.11 -3.30
N THR A 60 4.24 -18.68 -3.12
CA THR A 60 5.41 -19.55 -3.28
C THR A 60 5.40 -20.65 -2.21
N THR A 61 5.24 -20.27 -0.94
CA THR A 61 5.32 -21.18 0.21
C THR A 61 4.25 -22.27 0.19
N LEU A 62 3.05 -21.93 -0.30
CA LEU A 62 1.93 -22.85 -0.39
C LEU A 62 1.92 -23.69 -1.69
N GLY A 63 2.93 -23.55 -2.54
CA GLY A 63 3.09 -24.33 -3.78
C GLY A 63 2.32 -23.80 -4.99
N PHE A 64 1.85 -22.56 -4.95
CA PHE A 64 1.17 -21.87 -6.05
C PHE A 64 2.14 -21.01 -6.90
N GLU A 65 3.35 -21.52 -7.14
CA GLU A 65 4.45 -20.79 -7.79
C GLU A 65 4.10 -20.29 -9.20
N GLU A 66 3.30 -21.05 -9.95
CA GLU A 66 2.79 -20.68 -11.29
C GLU A 66 2.02 -19.35 -11.31
N TYR A 67 1.47 -18.91 -10.16
CA TYR A 67 0.77 -17.63 -10.04
C TYR A 67 1.70 -16.46 -9.72
N VAL A 68 2.92 -16.72 -9.23
CA VAL A 68 3.83 -15.68 -8.72
C VAL A 68 4.22 -14.69 -9.80
N GLU A 69 4.63 -15.17 -10.97
CA GLU A 69 5.13 -14.30 -12.03
C GLU A 69 4.03 -13.40 -12.63
N PRO A 70 2.82 -13.91 -12.96
CA PRO A 70 1.70 -13.07 -13.33
C PRO A 70 1.34 -12.02 -12.25
N LEU A 71 1.38 -12.40 -10.97
CA LEU A 71 1.05 -11.51 -9.86
C LEU A 71 2.10 -10.40 -9.67
N LYS A 72 3.39 -10.66 -9.90
CA LYS A 72 4.43 -9.61 -9.89
C LYS A 72 4.18 -8.56 -10.96
N VAL A 73 3.84 -8.98 -12.18
CA VAL A 73 3.50 -8.06 -13.28
C VAL A 73 2.30 -7.19 -12.89
N TYR A 74 1.28 -7.81 -12.28
CA TYR A 74 0.12 -7.07 -11.79
C TYR A 74 0.48 -6.08 -10.68
N LEU A 75 1.26 -6.49 -9.69
CA LEU A 75 1.69 -5.64 -8.57
C LEU A 75 2.51 -4.45 -9.04
N HIS A 76 3.39 -4.65 -10.02
CA HIS A 76 4.15 -3.57 -10.65
C HIS A 76 3.22 -2.53 -11.28
N ARG A 77 2.30 -2.98 -12.16
CA ARG A 77 1.33 -2.09 -12.82
C ARG A 77 0.43 -1.37 -11.82
N PHE A 78 0.03 -2.05 -10.75
CA PHE A 78 -0.77 -1.45 -9.69
C PHE A 78 -0.03 -0.29 -9.01
N ARG A 79 1.27 -0.48 -8.69
CA ARG A 79 2.12 0.57 -8.10
C ARG A 79 2.30 1.77 -9.03
N GLU A 80 2.43 1.55 -10.35
CA GLU A 80 2.46 2.63 -11.35
C GLU A 80 1.16 3.45 -11.33
N LEU A 81 0.01 2.78 -11.37
CA LEU A 81 -1.30 3.43 -11.37
C LEU A 81 -1.63 4.18 -10.06
N GLU A 82 -1.21 3.66 -8.90
CA GLU A 82 -1.36 4.37 -7.62
C GLU A 82 -0.39 5.54 -7.49
N GLY A 83 0.83 5.42 -8.02
CA GLY A 83 1.78 6.52 -8.14
C GLY A 83 1.20 7.68 -8.95
N ASP A 84 0.55 7.38 -10.08
CA ASP A 84 -0.10 8.39 -10.92
C ASP A 84 -1.32 9.04 -10.24
N ARG A 85 -2.07 8.31 -9.40
CA ARG A 85 -3.21 8.87 -8.64
C ARG A 85 -2.81 9.77 -7.47
N THR A 86 -1.59 9.63 -6.96
CA THR A 86 -1.06 10.47 -5.87
C THR A 86 -0.21 11.64 -6.37
N GLY A 87 0.12 11.65 -7.66
CA GLY A 87 0.80 12.75 -8.36
C GLY A 87 -0.13 13.88 -8.80
N LEU A 88 -0.96 14.43 -7.89
CA LEU A 88 -1.44 15.80 -8.13
C LEU A 88 -0.23 16.73 -8.01
N PRO A 89 0.10 17.53 -9.04
CA PRO A 89 1.13 18.54 -8.88
C PRO A 89 0.63 19.53 -7.83
N VAL A 90 1.42 19.75 -6.78
CA VAL A 90 1.38 21.02 -6.07
C VAL A 90 1.73 22.09 -7.10
N GLN A 91 0.69 22.63 -7.74
CA GLN A 91 0.81 23.74 -8.66
C GLN A 91 1.07 24.99 -7.83
N GLY A 92 2.33 25.14 -7.43
CA GLY A 92 2.91 26.46 -7.18
C GLY A 92 2.89 27.25 -8.48
N SER A 93 1.93 28.16 -8.60
CA SER A 93 1.86 29.21 -9.62
C SER A 93 0.96 30.30 -9.03
N GLY A 94 1.35 31.56 -8.89
CA GLY A 94 2.53 32.27 -9.38
C GLY A 94 2.72 33.57 -8.59
N GLY A 95 3.84 34.23 -8.87
CA GLY A 95 4.36 35.36 -8.10
C GLY A 95 3.50 36.61 -8.12
N GLY A 96 3.55 37.31 -6.98
CA GLY A 96 3.38 38.76 -6.90
C GLY A 96 4.73 39.35 -6.52
N VAL A 97 5.34 40.09 -7.45
CA VAL A 97 6.46 40.99 -7.17
C VAL A 97 5.96 42.12 -6.27
N ASN A 98 6.60 42.33 -5.11
CA ASN A 98 6.66 43.67 -4.53
C ASN A 98 7.94 43.86 -3.73
N SER A 99 8.68 44.88 -4.14
CA SER A 99 9.93 45.35 -3.58
C SER A 99 9.70 45.99 -2.19
N GLY A 100 10.57 45.72 -1.23
CA GLY A 100 10.54 46.41 0.06
C GLY A 100 11.61 45.91 1.02
N ALA A 101 12.58 46.77 1.30
CA ALA A 101 13.81 46.51 2.04
C ALA A 101 13.63 46.32 3.56
N GLY A 102 14.64 45.69 4.19
CA GLY A 102 14.92 45.66 5.64
C GLY A 102 14.92 44.23 6.17
N GLY A 103 16.03 43.58 6.53
CA GLY A 103 17.21 44.09 7.23
C GLY A 103 17.06 43.81 8.73
N GLY A 104 17.49 42.63 9.21
CA GLY A 104 17.44 42.29 10.64
C GLY A 104 17.95 40.88 10.96
N VAL A 105 19.16 40.83 11.53
CA VAL A 105 20.04 39.68 11.77
C VAL A 105 19.66 38.94 13.06
N TYR A 106 19.59 37.60 13.04
CA TYR A 106 19.61 36.76 14.25
C TYR A 106 21.07 36.35 14.54
N GLY A 107 21.69 37.04 15.49
CA GLY A 107 23.02 36.75 16.02
C GLY A 107 22.94 36.45 17.52
N ASN A 108 23.56 35.35 17.92
CA ASN A 108 23.55 34.76 19.25
C ASN A 108 24.63 35.37 20.19
N SER A 109 24.35 35.30 21.50
CA SER A 109 25.27 35.14 22.65
C SER A 109 25.79 36.36 23.45
N VAL A 110 25.99 36.06 24.76
CA VAL A 110 26.69 36.74 25.89
C VAL A 110 26.06 38.04 26.42
N GLY A 111 25.90 38.34 27.72
CA GLY A 111 26.30 37.74 29.00
C GLY A 111 26.28 38.84 30.09
N ALA A 112 25.96 38.46 31.34
CA ALA A 112 26.31 39.13 32.61
C ALA A 112 25.66 40.48 33.06
N GLY A 113 25.09 40.46 34.28
CA GLY A 113 25.53 41.39 35.35
C GLY A 113 24.60 42.53 35.80
N GLY A 114 23.85 42.30 36.90
CA GLY A 114 23.99 43.07 38.15
C GLY A 114 23.52 44.55 38.28
N ASN A 115 22.58 44.72 39.23
CA ASN A 115 22.44 45.77 40.25
C ASN A 115 21.74 47.15 40.01
N ASN A 116 20.80 47.38 40.95
CA ASN A 116 20.56 48.56 41.80
C ASN A 116 19.54 49.67 41.43
N GLY A 117 18.75 50.05 42.47
CA GLY A 117 18.17 51.39 42.70
C GLY A 117 16.69 51.51 42.34
N VAL A 118 15.73 51.25 43.24
CA VAL A 118 15.09 52.19 44.20
C VAL A 118 14.63 53.52 43.58
N VAL A 119 13.32 53.80 43.77
CA VAL A 119 12.59 55.07 44.03
C VAL A 119 11.49 55.43 43.02
N GLY A 120 10.29 55.68 43.56
CA GLY A 120 9.15 56.30 42.89
C GLY A 120 7.83 55.65 43.26
#